data_AF-A0A2M8QWP7-F1
#
_entry.id   AF-A0A2M8QWP7-F1
#
_cell.length_a   1.000
_cell.length_b   1.000
_cell.length_c   1.000
_cell.angle_alpha   90.00
_cell.angle_beta   90.00
_cell.angle_gamma   90.00
#
_symmetry.space_group_name_H-M   'P 1'
#
loop_
_entity.id
_entity.type
_entity.pdbx_description
1 polymer ?
#
loop_
_entity_poly.entity_id
_entity_poly.type
_entity_poly.pdbx_seq_one_letter_code
_entity_poly.pdbx_strand_id
1 'polypeptide(L)'
;MGQILHGCATTTEAVRRAIQNSQERLRGLAKRYGINQKTVAKRKQRETVTDRSTGPKEAKSTVLSIEEEAIIVAFRQHTLLPLD
;
A
#
# COMPACT_ATOMS: atom_id res chain seq x y z
N MET A 1 5.96 7.81 10.33
CA MET A 1 6.31 7.18 9.04
C MET A 1 5.31 7.66 8.01
N GLY A 2 5.74 8.46 7.03
CA GLY A 2 4.85 8.96 5.98
C GLY A 2 4.29 7.82 5.13
N GLN A 3 3.05 7.94 4.67
CA GLN A 3 2.46 6.95 3.78
C GLN A 3 3.19 7.00 2.43
N ILE A 4 3.91 5.93 2.08
CA ILE A 4 4.51 5.79 0.75
C ILE A 4 3.41 5.30 -0.18
N LEU A 5 2.91 6.21 -1.00
CA LEU A 5 1.91 5.91 -2.02
C LEU A 5 2.54 5.96 -3.41
N HIS A 6 1.97 5.17 -4.32
CA HIS A 6 2.27 5.32 -5.73
C HIS A 6 1.89 6.73 -6.21
N GLY A 7 2.67 7.33 -7.13
CA GLY A 7 2.43 8.70 -7.62
C GLY A 7 1.04 8.93 -8.23
N CYS A 8 0.44 7.88 -8.79
CA CYS A 8 -0.93 7.92 -9.34
C CYS A 8 -2.03 7.53 -8.33
N ALA A 9 -1.72 7.38 -7.03
CA ALA A 9 -2.70 6.95 -6.04
C ALA A 9 -3.71 8.07 -5.72
N THR A 10 -4.95 7.92 -6.18
CA THR A 10 -6.02 8.92 -5.97
C THR A 10 -6.53 8.97 -4.52
N THR A 11 -6.46 7.86 -3.78
CA THR A 11 -6.98 7.79 -2.40
C THR A 11 -5.86 7.58 -1.39
N THR A 12 -5.55 8.64 -0.65
CA THR A 12 -4.61 8.62 0.48
C THR A 12 -5.25 8.08 1.76
N GLU A 13 -4.45 7.76 2.76
CA GLU A 13 -4.96 7.34 4.08
C GLU A 13 -5.91 8.38 4.67
N ALA A 14 -5.57 9.67 4.58
CA ALA A 14 -6.41 10.75 5.07
C ALA A 14 -7.80 10.75 4.40
N VAL A 15 -7.85 10.60 3.07
CA VAL A 15 -9.11 10.54 2.31
C VAL A 15 -9.92 9.31 2.71
N ARG A 16 -9.28 8.15 2.85
CA ARG A 16 -9.95 6.90 3.23
C ARG A 16 -10.52 6.98 4.65
N ARG A 17 -9.80 7.59 5.60
CA ARG A 17 -10.27 7.83 6.98
C ARG A 17 -11.46 8.78 7.00
N ALA A 18 -11.40 9.86 6.21
CA ALA A 18 -12.51 10.79 6.06
C ALA A 18 -13.77 10.12 5.46
N ILE A 19 -13.60 9.19 4.51
CA ILE A 19 -14.71 8.42 3.94
C ILE A 19 -15.34 7.46 4.97
N GLN A 20 -14.52 6.77 5.77
CA GLN A 20 -15.03 5.86 6.81
C GLN A 20 -15.85 6.58 7.89
N ASN A 21 -15.35 7.73 8.37
CA ASN A 21 -15.98 8.47 9.47
C ASN A 21 -17.17 9.35 9.02
N SER A 22 -17.43 9.45 7.72
CA SER A 22 -18.47 10.35 7.20
C SER A 22 -19.86 9.70 7.23
N GLN A 23 -20.87 10.45 7.69
CA GLN A 23 -22.29 10.10 7.59
C GLN A 23 -22.91 10.51 6.25
N GLU A 24 -22.14 11.17 5.39
CA GLU A 24 -22.60 11.64 4.08
C GLU A 24 -22.97 10.47 3.15
N ARG A 25 -23.90 10.74 2.22
CA ARG A 25 -24.30 9.79 1.18
C ARG A 25 -23.14 9.54 0.20
N LEU A 26 -23.08 8.33 -0.36
CA LEU A 26 -22.01 7.90 -1.26
C LEU A 26 -21.77 8.85 -2.46
N ARG A 27 -22.84 9.38 -3.05
CA ARG A 27 -22.77 10.30 -4.19
C ARG A 27 -22.04 11.61 -3.84
N GLY A 28 -22.24 12.15 -2.64
CA GLY A 28 -21.60 13.40 -2.20
C GLY A 28 -20.09 13.21 -2.03
N LEU A 29 -19.70 12.14 -1.32
CA LEU A 29 -18.29 11.76 -1.16
C LEU A 29 -17.61 11.45 -2.49
N ALA A 30 -18.29 10.74 -3.41
CA ALA A 30 -17.78 10.45 -4.73
C ALA A 30 -17.48 11.73 -5.53
N LYS A 31 -18.39 12.70 -5.50
CA LYS A 31 -18.21 14.01 -6.15
C LYS A 31 -17.07 14.81 -5.51
N ARG A 32 -17.00 14.84 -4.17
CA ARG A 32 -15.99 15.60 -3.43
C ARG A 32 -14.57 15.10 -3.67
N TYR A 33 -14.37 13.79 -3.70
CA TYR A 33 -13.05 13.18 -3.87
C TYR A 33 -12.75 12.75 -5.31
N GLY A 34 -13.66 12.98 -6.27
CA GLY A 34 -13.45 12.62 -7.68
C GLY A 34 -13.29 11.12 -7.91
N ILE A 35 -13.96 10.28 -7.11
CA ILE A 35 -13.84 8.81 -7.18
C ILE A 35 -15.20 8.15 -7.43
N ASN A 36 -15.17 6.92 -7.95
CA ASN A 36 -16.39 6.14 -8.17
C ASN A 36 -17.13 5.85 -6.85
N GLN A 37 -18.48 5.94 -6.85
CA GLN A 37 -19.32 5.58 -5.71
C GLN A 37 -19.06 4.15 -5.21
N LYS A 38 -18.73 3.20 -6.09
CA LYS A 38 -18.33 1.84 -5.70
C LYS A 38 -17.07 1.84 -4.82
N THR A 39 -16.11 2.72 -5.11
CA THR A 39 -14.89 2.89 -4.32
C THR A 39 -15.20 3.47 -2.94
N VAL A 40 -16.11 4.45 -2.87
CA VAL A 40 -16.58 5.02 -1.59
C VAL A 40 -17.25 3.93 -0.75
N ALA A 41 -18.17 3.17 -1.33
CA ALA A 41 -18.86 2.08 -0.65
C ALA A 41 -17.86 1.03 -0.12
N LYS A 42 -16.93 0.58 -0.97
CA LYS A 42 -15.87 -0.36 -0.59
C LYS A 42 -14.99 0.17 0.54
N ARG A 43 -14.67 1.47 0.55
CA ARG A 43 -13.86 2.09 1.61
C ARG A 43 -14.63 2.21 2.93
N LYS A 44 -15.90 2.56 2.89
CA LYS A 44 -16.76 2.70 4.08
C LYS A 44 -16.98 1.38 4.80
N GLN A 45 -17.02 0.26 4.08
CA GLN A 45 -17.17 -1.08 4.63
C GLN A 45 -15.86 -1.71 5.15
N ARG A 46 -14.70 -1.13 4.83
CA ARG A 46 -13.41 -1.67 5.33
C ARG A 46 -13.20 -1.26 6.77
N GLU A 47 -12.57 -2.13 7.55
CA GLU A 47 -12.15 -1.84 8.92
C GLU A 47 -10.85 -1.03 8.98
N THR A 48 -9.97 -1.20 7.99
CA THR A 48 -8.62 -0.62 7.99
C THR A 48 -8.42 0.38 6.85
N VAL A 49 -7.69 1.44 7.16
CA VAL A 49 -7.35 2.54 6.25
C VAL A 49 -5.98 2.35 5.59
N THR A 50 -5.08 1.73 6.36
CA THR A 50 -3.71 1.40 5.98
C THR A 50 -3.70 0.27 4.95
N ASP A 51 -2.74 0.33 4.04
CA ASP A 51 -2.51 -0.77 3.11
C ASP A 51 -1.79 -1.90 3.85
N ARG A 52 -2.25 -3.14 3.66
CA ARG A 52 -1.60 -4.31 4.24
C ARG A 52 -0.41 -4.71 3.37
N SER A 53 0.66 -5.18 4.01
CA SER A 53 1.75 -5.83 3.26
C SER A 53 1.15 -6.99 2.45
N THR A 54 1.42 -6.99 1.14
CA THR A 54 0.92 -8.02 0.20
C THR A 54 1.98 -9.10 -0.05
N GLY A 55 3.20 -8.93 0.47
CA GLY A 55 4.29 -9.89 0.31
C GLY A 55 4.22 -11.07 1.27
N PRO A 56 5.13 -12.05 1.12
CA PRO A 56 5.33 -13.11 2.08
C PRO A 56 5.52 -12.55 3.50
N LYS A 57 4.98 -13.25 4.52
CA LYS A 57 5.20 -12.88 5.93
C LYS A 57 6.68 -12.90 6.28
N GLU A 58 7.39 -13.89 5.74
CA GLU A 58 8.84 -14.01 5.81
C GLU A 58 9.38 -13.79 4.39
N ALA A 59 9.99 -12.64 4.15
CA ALA A 59 10.67 -12.36 2.89
C ALA A 59 12.02 -13.06 2.90
N LYS A 60 12.02 -14.35 2.54
CA LYS A 60 13.21 -15.18 2.39
C LYS A 60 13.17 -15.99 1.11
N SER A 61 14.33 -16.36 0.58
CA SER A 61 14.43 -17.25 -0.56
C SER A 61 13.95 -18.66 -0.19
N THR A 62 13.24 -19.32 -1.10
CA THR A 62 12.92 -20.76 -0.96
C THR A 62 14.01 -21.66 -1.52
N VAL A 63 15.02 -21.10 -2.19
CA VAL A 63 16.07 -21.83 -2.90
C VAL A 63 17.43 -21.66 -2.25
N LEU A 64 17.72 -20.47 -1.72
CA LEU A 64 19.02 -20.15 -1.13
C LEU A 64 19.07 -20.50 0.35
N SER A 65 20.25 -20.83 0.83
CA SER A 65 20.53 -20.83 2.27
C SER A 65 20.52 -19.39 2.81
N ILE A 66 20.39 -19.27 4.14
CA ILE A 66 20.35 -17.97 4.83
C ILE A 66 21.65 -17.18 4.60
N GLU A 67 22.80 -17.87 4.56
CA GLU A 67 24.12 -17.27 4.37
C GLU A 67 24.27 -16.74 2.94
N GLU A 68 23.87 -17.51 1.93
CA GLU A 68 23.89 -17.09 0.53
C GLU A 68 22.98 -15.88 0.29
N GLU A 69 21.76 -15.91 0.83
CA GLU A 69 20.84 -14.78 0.76
C GLU A 69 21.44 -13.53 1.43
N ALA A 70 22.04 -13.68 2.61
CA ALA A 70 22.68 -12.57 3.32
C ALA A 70 23.84 -11.95 2.53
N ILE A 71 24.69 -12.77 1.90
CA ILE A 71 25.79 -12.30 1.07
C ILE A 71 25.26 -11.52 -0.14
N ILE A 72 24.24 -12.04 -0.83
CA ILE A 72 23.65 -11.39 -2.01
C ILE A 72 23.00 -10.06 -1.62
N VAL A 73 22.25 -10.02 -0.51
CA VAL A 73 21.62 -8.79 -0.01
C VAL A 73 22.68 -7.74 0.35
N ALA A 74 23.71 -8.13 1.10
CA ALA A 74 24.81 -7.22 1.45
C ALA A 74 25.52 -6.71 0.19
N PHE A 75 25.84 -7.60 -0.75
CA PHE A 75 26.46 -7.23 -2.01
C PHE A 75 25.61 -6.22 -2.80
N ARG A 76 24.29 -6.43 -2.91
CA ARG A 76 23.37 -5.48 -3.57
C ARG A 76 23.33 -4.13 -2.88
N GLN A 77 23.26 -4.11 -1.55
CA GLN A 77 23.21 -2.87 -0.78
C GLN A 77 24.50 -2.06 -0.89
N HIS A 78 25.66 -2.72 -0.97
CA HIS A 78 26.96 -2.05 -1.03
C HIS A 78 27.39 -1.64 -2.44
N THR A 79 27.06 -2.44 -3.45
CA THR A 79 27.55 -2.20 -4.81
C THR A 79 26.58 -1.37 -5.67
N LEU A 80 25.29 -1.31 -5.30
CA LEU A 80 24.23 -0.59 -6.03
C LEU A 80 24.20 -0.92 -7.54
N LEU A 81 24.68 -2.11 -7.92
CA LEU A 81 24.69 -2.53 -9.31
C LEU A 81 23.25 -2.62 -9.84
N PRO A 82 23.01 -2.23 -11.10
CA PRO A 82 21.69 -2.32 -11.72
C PRO A 82 21.20 -3.78 -11.74
N LEU A 83 19.88 -3.94 -11.67
CA LEU A 83 19.20 -5.23 -11.64
C LEU A 83 18.86 -5.78 -13.03
N ASP A 84 19.40 -5.12 -14.07
CA ASP A 84 19.18 -5.43 -15.47
C ASP A 84 20.17 -6.49 -15.99
#